data_AF-A0A978UEG2-F1
#
_entry.id   AF-A0A978UEG2-F1
#
_cell.length_a   1.000
_cell.length_b   1.000
_cell.length_c   1.000
_cell.angle_alpha   90.00
_cell.angle_beta   90.00
_cell.angle_gamma   90.00
#
_symmetry.space_group_name_H-M   'P 1'
#
loop_
_entity.id
_entity.type
_entity.pdbx_description
1 polymer ?
#
loop_
_entity_poly.entity_id
_entity_poly.type
_entity_poly.pdbx_seq_one_letter_code
_entity_poly.pdbx_strand_id
1 'polypeptide(L)'
;MTVLTSLAIGFVLSLIFLFLRGSLAFIFTQSEEVAKAVSDLSSLLAFSLLLNSVHQLISGIPVGLALGILLSMQVKGVWIGMLFGTFVQTVVILTWKTDWDKQVTLARNLANKWLVRDVE
;
A
#
# COMPACT_ATOMS: atom_id res chain seq x y z
N MET A 1 -18.72 5.21 13.51
CA MET A 1 -19.32 3.89 13.80
C MET A 1 -19.03 2.87 12.70
N THR A 2 -19.39 3.10 11.43
CA THR A 2 -19.21 2.12 10.33
C THR A 2 -17.76 1.71 10.05
N VAL A 3 -16.80 2.62 10.19
CA VAL A 3 -15.36 2.34 9.99
C VAL A 3 -14.80 1.46 11.10
N LEU A 4 -15.21 1.68 12.35
CA LEU A 4 -14.77 0.87 13.48
C LEU A 4 -15.36 -0.54 13.40
N THR A 5 -16.61 -0.67 12.95
CA THR A 5 -17.26 -1.97 12.77
C THR A 5 -16.65 -2.78 11.62
N SER A 6 -16.32 -2.17 10.47
CA SER A 6 -15.66 -2.88 9.38
C SER A 6 -14.23 -3.30 9.73
N LEU A 7 -13.51 -2.46 10.50
CA LEU A 7 -12.19 -2.78 11.02
C LEU A 7 -12.24 -3.95 12.02
N ALA A 8 -13.20 -3.94 12.94
CA ALA A 8 -13.40 -5.02 13.89
C ALA A 8 -13.74 -6.35 13.20
N ILE A 9 -14.60 -6.32 12.18
CA ILE A 9 -14.93 -7.50 11.38
C ILE A 9 -13.70 -8.05 10.65
N GLY A 10 -12.86 -7.19 10.07
CA GLY A 10 -11.61 -7.59 9.42
C GLY A 10 -10.60 -8.22 10.41
N PHE A 11 -10.50 -7.67 11.61
CA PHE A 11 -9.64 -8.22 12.66
C PHE A 11 -10.12 -9.60 13.14
N VAL A 12 -11.42 -9.76 13.36
CA VAL A 12 -12.02 -11.06 13.76
C VAL A 12 -11.84 -12.11 12.67
N LEU A 13 -12.10 -11.77 11.40
CA LEU A 13 -11.85 -12.66 10.26
C LEU A 13 -10.37 -13.05 10.12
N SER A 14 -9.46 -12.13 10.39
CA SER A 14 -8.02 -12.39 10.36
C SER A 14 -7.59 -13.38 11.45
N LEU A 15 -8.14 -13.26 12.67
CA LEU A 15 -7.89 -14.22 13.75
C LEU A 15 -8.45 -15.61 13.41
N ILE A 16 -9.67 -15.68 12.86
CA ILE A 16 -10.28 -16.93 12.41
C ILE A 16 -9.40 -17.62 11.35
N PHE A 17 -8.93 -16.88 10.35
CA PHE A 17 -8.02 -17.41 9.33
C PHE A 17 -6.70 -17.92 9.93
N LEU A 18 -6.17 -17.24 10.95
CA LEU A 18 -4.96 -17.64 11.67
C LEU A 18 -5.10 -19.01 12.35
N PHE A 19 -6.24 -19.27 13.00
CA PHE A 19 -6.51 -20.54 13.67
C PHE A 19 -6.84 -21.69 12.71
N LEU A 20 -7.51 -21.42 11.59
CA LEU A 20 -7.89 -22.42 10.58
C LEU A 20 -6.77 -22.75 9.57
N ARG A 21 -5.71 -21.96 9.57
CA ARG A 21 -4.57 -22.06 8.64
C ARG A 21 -3.94 -23.45 8.57
N GLY A 22 -3.82 -24.15 9.70
CA GLY A 22 -3.20 -25.48 9.73
C GLY A 22 -3.95 -26.53 8.90
N SER A 23 -5.27 -26.36 8.74
CA SER A 23 -6.11 -27.30 8.00
C SER A 23 -6.41 -26.84 6.57
N LEU A 24 -6.32 -25.54 6.28
CA LEU A 24 -6.55 -24.98 4.94
C LEU A 24 -5.50 -25.44 3.91
N ALA A 25 -4.22 -25.54 4.30
CA ALA A 25 -3.16 -25.98 3.38
C ALA A 25 -3.41 -27.40 2.84
N PHE A 26 -3.96 -28.30 3.66
CA PHE A 26 -4.30 -29.68 3.28
C PHE A 26 -5.57 -29.78 2.41
N ILE A 27 -6.41 -28.74 2.35
CA ILE A 27 -7.60 -28.69 1.49
C ILE A 27 -7.23 -28.32 0.03
N PHE A 28 -6.15 -27.54 -0.17
CA PHE A 28 -5.76 -27.04 -1.49
C PHE A 28 -4.71 -27.89 -2.22
N THR A 29 -3.98 -28.76 -1.53
CA THR A 29 -3.00 -29.64 -2.16
C THR A 29 -2.87 -30.98 -1.42
N GLN A 30 -2.77 -32.08 -2.17
CA GLN A 30 -2.50 -33.42 -1.64
C GLN A 30 -1.01 -33.76 -1.56
N SER A 31 -0.12 -32.91 -2.09
CA SER A 31 1.32 -33.12 -1.99
C SER A 31 1.88 -32.50 -0.70
N GLU A 32 2.52 -33.32 0.13
CA GLU A 32 3.08 -32.89 1.42
C GLU A 32 4.12 -31.77 1.27
N GLU A 33 4.87 -31.76 0.18
CA GLU A 33 5.90 -30.75 -0.10
C GLU A 33 5.30 -29.35 -0.32
N VAL A 34 4.21 -29.26 -1.09
CA VAL A 34 3.51 -27.99 -1.35
C VAL A 34 2.71 -27.57 -0.11
N ALA A 35 2.12 -28.53 0.62
CA ALA A 35 1.42 -28.23 1.87
C ALA A 35 2.36 -27.63 2.92
N LYS A 36 3.58 -28.13 3.02
CA LYS A 36 4.60 -27.64 3.95
C LYS A 36 5.10 -26.24 3.57
N ALA A 37 5.36 -26.00 2.28
CA ALA A 37 5.74 -24.68 1.77
C ALA A 37 4.63 -23.62 1.98
N VAL A 38 3.38 -23.97 1.69
CA VAL A 38 2.22 -23.08 1.90
C VAL A 38 1.97 -22.86 3.39
N SER A 39 2.17 -23.88 4.23
CA SER A 39 2.10 -23.73 5.68
C SER A 39 3.12 -22.69 6.15
N ASP A 40 4.39 -22.76 5.74
CA ASP A 40 5.41 -21.78 6.13
C ASP A 40 5.11 -20.37 5.60
N LEU A 41 4.68 -20.25 4.34
CA LEU A 41 4.33 -18.96 3.73
C LEU A 41 3.13 -18.31 4.42
N SER A 42 2.17 -19.11 4.87
CA SER A 42 0.97 -18.61 5.52
C SER A 42 1.26 -17.98 6.89
N SER A 43 2.44 -18.23 7.49
CA SER A 43 2.90 -17.57 8.73
C SER A 43 3.30 -16.16 8.48
N LEU A 44 4.04 -16.00 7.41
CA LEU A 44 4.48 -14.71 6.92
C LEU A 44 3.27 -13.89 6.45
N LEU A 45 2.28 -14.55 5.84
CA LEU A 45 1.02 -13.93 5.42
C LEU A 45 0.15 -13.48 6.60
N ALA A 46 0.00 -14.32 7.63
CA ALA A 46 -0.72 -13.94 8.85
C ALA A 46 -0.06 -12.77 9.57
N PHE A 47 1.27 -12.79 9.68
CA PHE A 47 2.04 -11.69 10.25
C PHE A 47 1.87 -10.40 9.44
N SER A 48 1.91 -10.49 8.10
CA SER A 48 1.65 -9.36 7.20
C SER A 48 0.25 -8.77 7.36
N LEU A 49 -0.78 -9.61 7.54
CA LEU A 49 -2.15 -9.17 7.77
C LEU A 49 -2.30 -8.44 9.11
N LEU A 50 -1.68 -8.97 10.18
CA LEU A 50 -1.68 -8.33 11.49
C LEU A 50 -0.98 -6.96 11.45
N LEU A 51 0.18 -6.87 10.81
CA LEU A 51 0.90 -5.59 10.65
C LEU A 51 0.09 -4.57 9.84
N ASN A 52 -0.64 -5.02 8.82
CA ASN A 52 -1.52 -4.14 8.04
C ASN A 52 -2.67 -3.58 8.89
N SER A 53 -3.29 -4.39 9.76
CA SER A 53 -4.33 -3.91 10.68
C SER A 53 -3.79 -2.92 11.71
N VAL A 54 -2.58 -3.14 12.24
CA VAL A 54 -1.92 -2.21 13.18
C VAL A 54 -1.56 -0.89 12.48
N HIS A 55 -1.05 -0.94 11.25
CA HIS A 55 -0.77 0.24 10.44
C HIS A 55 -2.02 1.09 10.20
N GLN A 56 -3.17 0.45 9.93
CA GLN A 56 -4.47 1.12 9.76
C GLN A 56 -4.99 1.76 11.05
N LEU A 57 -4.72 1.18 12.23
CA LEU A 57 -5.07 1.80 13.50
C LEU A 57 -4.25 3.07 13.75
N ILE A 58 -2.94 3.01 13.51
CA ILE A 58 -2.03 4.13 13.76
C ILE A 58 -2.27 5.28 12.77
N SER A 59 -2.48 4.97 11.49
CA SER A 59 -2.72 5.99 10.45
C SER A 59 -4.19 6.44 10.38
N GLY A 60 -5.14 5.52 10.60
CA GLY A 60 -6.57 5.77 10.42
C GLY A 60 -7.23 6.52 11.57
N ILE A 61 -6.75 6.38 12.81
CA ILE A 61 -7.34 7.07 13.97
C ILE A 61 -7.11 8.60 13.89
N PRO A 62 -5.88 9.12 13.68
CA PRO A 62 -5.65 10.56 13.60
C PRO A 62 -6.28 11.18 12.35
N VAL A 63 -6.21 10.49 11.21
CA VAL A 63 -6.80 10.94 9.94
C VAL A 63 -8.34 10.95 10.01
N GLY A 64 -8.94 9.95 10.65
CA GLY A 64 -10.39 9.88 10.86
C GLY A 64 -10.90 10.96 11.82
N LEU A 65 -10.15 11.28 12.88
CA LEU A 65 -10.47 12.39 13.79
C LEU A 65 -10.29 13.75 13.10
N ALA A 66 -9.20 13.94 12.35
CA ALA A 66 -8.95 15.17 11.60
C ALA A 66 -10.03 15.43 10.54
N LEU A 67 -10.39 14.41 9.74
CA LEU A 67 -11.45 14.51 8.73
C LEU A 67 -12.84 14.68 9.35
N GLY A 68 -13.13 14.00 10.47
CA GLY A 68 -14.41 14.09 11.16
C GLY A 68 -14.67 15.46 11.80
N ILE A 69 -13.61 16.16 12.22
CA ILE A 69 -13.72 17.51 12.81
C ILE A 69 -13.66 18.60 11.72
N LEU A 70 -12.87 18.40 10.66
CA LEU A 70 -12.60 19.43 9.64
C LEU A 70 -13.66 19.50 8.53
N LEU A 71 -14.29 18.38 8.17
CA LEU A 71 -15.14 18.28 6.98
C LEU A 71 -16.40 17.48 7.29
N SER A 72 -17.49 18.18 7.62
CA SER A 72 -18.87 17.66 7.66
C SER A 72 -19.39 17.25 6.26
N MET A 73 -18.57 16.58 5.45
CA MET A 73 -18.85 16.17 4.06
C MET A 73 -18.84 14.64 3.91
N GLN A 74 -19.61 13.93 4.74
CA GLN A 74 -19.98 12.51 4.61
C GLN A 74 -19.05 11.64 3.73
N VAL A 75 -19.59 10.95 2.71
CA VAL A 75 -18.86 10.01 1.84
C VAL A 75 -18.04 10.75 0.78
N LYS A 76 -18.48 11.93 0.34
CA LYS A 76 -17.83 12.70 -0.75
C LYS A 76 -16.42 13.14 -0.38
N GLY A 77 -16.16 13.48 0.88
CA GLY A 77 -14.81 13.82 1.37
C GLY A 77 -13.84 12.64 1.30
N VAL A 78 -14.32 11.41 1.52
CA VAL A 78 -13.50 10.19 1.45
C VAL A 78 -13.05 9.92 0.02
N TRP A 79 -13.93 10.07 -0.98
CA TRP A 79 -13.59 9.89 -2.38
C TRP A 79 -12.56 10.92 -2.88
N ILE A 80 -12.69 12.19 -2.45
CA ILE A 80 -11.73 13.25 -2.75
C ILE A 80 -10.38 12.99 -2.07
N GLY A 81 -10.40 12.55 -0.80
CA GLY A 81 -9.19 12.19 -0.07
C GLY A 81 -8.46 11.01 -0.70
N MET A 82 -9.18 10.02 -1.21
CA MET A 82 -8.60 8.85 -1.88
C MET A 82 -7.92 9.21 -3.21
N LEU A 83 -8.57 10.06 -4.03
CA LEU A 83 -7.97 10.57 -5.27
C LEU A 83 -6.72 11.41 -5.00
N PHE A 84 -6.78 12.29 -4.00
CA PHE A 84 -5.65 13.14 -3.63
C PHE A 84 -4.48 12.33 -3.03
N GLY A 85 -4.79 11.36 -2.17
CA GLY A 85 -3.78 10.45 -1.59
C GLY A 85 -3.09 9.60 -2.66
N THR A 86 -3.85 9.07 -3.62
CA THR A 86 -3.29 8.28 -4.74
C THR A 86 -2.40 9.15 -5.63
N PHE A 87 -2.78 10.41 -5.85
CA PHE A 87 -1.97 11.36 -6.60
C PHE A 87 -0.64 11.64 -5.90
N VAL A 88 -0.68 12.00 -4.60
CA VAL A 88 0.54 12.25 -3.82
C VAL A 88 1.42 11.01 -3.75
N GLN A 89 0.83 9.83 -3.53
CA GLN A 89 1.55 8.56 -3.52
C GLN A 89 2.24 8.30 -4.87
N THR A 90 1.55 8.55 -5.98
CA THR A 90 2.13 8.40 -7.34
C THR A 90 3.31 9.35 -7.54
N VAL A 91 3.20 10.61 -7.09
CA VAL A 91 4.28 11.59 -7.18
C VAL A 91 5.48 11.21 -6.32
N VAL A 92 5.27 10.75 -5.08
CA VAL A 92 6.36 10.32 -4.19
C VAL A 92 7.07 9.10 -4.75
N ILE A 93 6.31 8.10 -5.23
CA ILE A 93 6.88 6.92 -5.88
C ILE A 93 7.69 7.34 -7.11
N LEU A 94 7.14 8.18 -7.98
CA LEU A 94 7.83 8.67 -9.16
C LEU A 94 9.11 9.41 -8.79
N THR A 95 9.06 10.30 -7.79
CA THR A 95 10.22 11.09 -7.37
C THR A 95 11.34 10.23 -6.81
N TRP A 96 11.01 9.17 -6.07
CA TRP A 96 11.98 8.24 -5.48
C TRP A 96 12.51 7.19 -6.47
N LYS A 97 11.69 6.73 -7.43
CA LYS A 97 12.10 5.73 -8.43
C LYS A 97 12.89 6.33 -9.60
N THR A 98 12.84 7.64 -9.76
CA THR A 98 13.45 8.32 -10.90
C THR A 98 14.92 8.60 -10.62
N ASP A 99 15.82 7.98 -11.39
CA ASP A 99 17.26 8.29 -11.40
C ASP A 99 17.46 9.71 -11.98
N TRP A 100 17.41 10.72 -11.10
CA TRP A 100 17.53 12.13 -11.49
C TRP A 100 18.87 12.43 -12.17
N ASP A 101 19.96 11.78 -11.78
CA ASP A 101 21.29 11.98 -12.37
C ASP A 101 21.36 11.61 -13.86
N LYS A 102 20.66 10.54 -14.27
CA LYS A 102 20.61 10.12 -15.68
C LYS A 102 19.84 11.12 -16.54
N GLN A 103 18.71 11.61 -16.03
CA GLN A 103 17.88 12.58 -16.73
C GLN A 103 18.58 13.94 -16.88
N VAL A 104 19.27 14.39 -15.83
CA VAL A 104 20.04 15.64 -15.85
C VAL A 104 21.20 15.56 -16.84
N THR A 105 21.91 14.43 -16.89
CA THR A 105 23.04 14.24 -17.82
C THR A 105 22.57 14.22 -19.29
N LEU A 106 21.45 13.57 -19.59
CA LEU A 106 20.87 13.56 -20.93
C LEU A 106 20.42 14.96 -21.37
N ALA A 107 19.76 15.71 -20.49
CA ALA A 107 19.34 17.08 -20.74
C ALA A 107 20.54 18.01 -20.99
N ARG A 108 21.62 17.87 -20.21
CA ARG A 108 22.86 18.64 -20.39
C ARG A 108 23.54 18.37 -21.73
N ASN A 109 23.58 17.10 -22.15
CA ASN A 109 24.16 16.69 -23.42
C ASN A 109 23.35 17.20 -24.61
N LEU A 110 22.01 17.20 -24.51
CA LEU A 110 21.14 17.82 -25.51
C LEU A 110 21.38 19.33 -25.58
N ALA A 111 21.37 20.03 -24.44
CA ALA A 111 21.60 21.48 -24.40
C ALA A 111 22.94 21.88 -25.04
N ASN A 112 24.02 21.18 -24.72
CA ASN A 112 25.35 21.44 -25.30
C ASN A 112 25.39 21.18 -26.81
N LYS A 113 24.68 20.15 -27.30
CA LYS A 113 24.58 19.85 -28.73
C LYS A 113 23.85 20.96 -29.51
N TRP A 114 22.81 21.53 -28.93
CA TRP A 114 22.07 22.64 -29.56
C TRP A 114 22.89 23.93 -29.53
N LEU A 115 23.51 24.24 -28.39
CA LEU A 115 24.37 25.43 -28.27
C LEU A 115 25.56 25.43 -29.24
N VAL A 116 26.17 24.27 -29.52
CA VAL A 116 27.28 24.18 -30.50
C VAL A 116 26.79 24.39 -31.94
N ARG A 117 25.56 23.97 -32.27
CA ARG A 117 24.98 24.13 -33.61
C ARG A 117 24.55 25.56 -33.93
N ASP A 118 24.21 26.35 -32.92
CA ASP A 118 23.79 27.75 -33.12
C ASP A 118 24.99 28.72 -33.27
N VAL A 119 26.22 28.25 -33.00
CA VAL A 119 27.46 29.06 -33.03
C VAL A 119 28.26 28.85 -34.33
N GLU A 120 27.91 27.85 -35.14
CA GLU A 120 28.51 27.54 -36.45
C GLU A 120 27.72 28.17 -37.60
#